data_AF-A0A4U8T567-F1
#
_entry.id   AF-A0A4U8T567-F1
#
_cell.length_a   1.000
_cell.length_b   1.000
_cell.length_c   1.000
_cell.angle_alpha   90.00
_cell.angle_beta   90.00
_cell.angle_gamma   90.00
#
_symmetry.space_group_name_H-M   'P 1'
#
loop_
_entity.id
_entity.type
_entity.pdbx_description
1 polymer ?
#
loop_
_entity_poly.entity_id
_entity_poly.type
_entity_poly.pdbx_seq_one_letter_code
_entity_poly.pdbx_strand_id
1 'polypeptide(L)'
;MYSDKISELEVIKNVENDFFKSSKNGKDLNCNKMLGNIDFCVSYTIQSLYHNINFLWAEAKKGNDKDIIESLIQLILTIGKEKTYSDELPPAFLGAFDCEKIAFIEYHEIQHIFSQNDFNWNVAPSNHESKEFKQLYSELQSLLDSKKMLFYYEADSKILKEFIESNFVITNKNLKKIQIDKNNFIAIFRRWLE
;
A
#
# COMPACT_ATOMS: atom_id res chain seq x y z
N MET A 1 -16.28 -8.14 -10.03
CA MET A 1 -15.80 -6.92 -10.72
C MET A 1 -16.80 -5.79 -10.47
N TYR A 2 -16.32 -4.56 -10.28
CA TYR A 2 -17.17 -3.37 -10.21
C TYR A 2 -17.42 -2.80 -11.62
N SER A 3 -18.42 -1.93 -11.76
CA SER A 3 -18.65 -1.19 -13.00
C SER A 3 -17.45 -0.29 -13.32
N ASP A 4 -16.98 -0.28 -14.56
CA ASP A 4 -15.84 0.53 -15.05
C ASP A 4 -16.17 2.04 -15.15
N LYS A 5 -17.45 2.39 -15.04
CA LYS A 5 -17.96 3.77 -15.14
C LYS A 5 -18.07 4.50 -13.80
N ILE A 6 -17.76 3.83 -12.69
CA ILE A 6 -17.85 4.45 -11.37
C ILE A 6 -16.66 5.39 -11.12
N SER A 7 -16.86 6.35 -10.23
CA SER A 7 -15.78 7.26 -9.82
C SER A 7 -14.72 6.51 -9.02
N GLU A 8 -13.48 7.00 -9.01
CA GLU A 8 -12.39 6.43 -8.19
C GLU A 8 -12.74 6.40 -6.70
N LEU A 9 -13.40 7.45 -6.19
CA LEU A 9 -13.92 7.48 -4.82
C LEU A 9 -14.92 6.36 -4.54
N GLU A 10 -15.72 5.98 -5.54
CA GLU A 10 -16.68 4.88 -5.42
C GLU A 10 -15.97 3.51 -5.47
N VAL A 11 -14.91 3.36 -6.28
CA VAL A 11 -14.02 2.19 -6.23
C VAL A 11 -13.45 2.02 -4.82
N ILE A 12 -12.88 3.08 -4.24
CA ILE A 12 -12.31 3.08 -2.88
C ILE A 12 -13.35 2.62 -1.86
N LYS A 13 -14.55 3.22 -1.88
CA LYS A 13 -15.64 2.86 -0.95
C LYS A 13 -16.08 1.41 -1.10
N ASN A 14 -16.16 0.90 -2.33
CA ASN A 14 -16.56 -0.48 -2.58
C ASN A 14 -15.50 -1.45 -2.05
N VAL A 15 -14.22 -1.21 -2.36
CA VAL A 15 -13.10 -2.03 -1.84
C VAL A 15 -13.04 -2.00 -0.31
N GLU A 16 -13.19 -0.82 0.28
CA GLU A 16 -13.26 -0.63 1.73
C GLU A 16 -14.37 -1.49 2.35
N ASN A 17 -15.58 -1.40 1.82
CA ASN A 17 -16.74 -2.10 2.36
C ASN A 17 -16.66 -3.62 2.14
N ASP A 18 -16.33 -4.04 0.92
CA ASP A 18 -16.43 -5.43 0.49
C ASP A 18 -15.32 -6.31 1.05
N PHE A 19 -14.13 -5.74 1.30
CA PHE A 19 -12.95 -6.52 1.67
C PHE A 19 -12.37 -6.16 3.04
N PHE A 20 -12.32 -4.88 3.41
CA PHE A 20 -11.70 -4.47 4.68
C PHE A 20 -12.72 -4.44 5.83
N LYS A 21 -13.82 -3.71 5.69
CA LYS A 21 -14.87 -3.61 6.73
C LYS A 21 -15.69 -4.88 6.90
N SER A 22 -15.96 -5.62 5.82
CA SER A 22 -16.70 -6.89 5.92
C SER A 22 -15.87 -8.04 6.48
N SER A 23 -14.54 -7.91 6.55
CA SER A 23 -13.67 -8.93 7.14
C SER A 23 -13.92 -9.09 8.64
N LYS A 24 -13.58 -10.24 9.21
CA LYS A 24 -13.71 -10.48 10.67
C LYS A 24 -13.05 -9.39 11.52
N ASN A 25 -11.92 -8.84 11.07
CA ASN A 25 -11.18 -7.80 11.79
C ASN A 25 -11.65 -6.38 11.42
N GLY A 26 -12.60 -6.23 10.49
CA GLY A 26 -12.97 -4.95 9.89
C GLY A 26 -13.50 -3.91 10.87
N LYS A 27 -14.07 -4.33 12.01
CA LYS A 27 -14.53 -3.42 13.08
C LYS A 27 -13.40 -2.68 13.78
N ASP A 28 -12.22 -3.26 13.77
CA ASP A 28 -11.02 -2.74 14.41
C ASP A 28 -10.17 -1.91 13.44
N LEU A 29 -10.42 -2.03 12.13
CA LEU A 29 -9.67 -1.35 11.09
C LEU A 29 -10.23 0.06 10.83
N ASN A 30 -9.34 1.03 10.83
CA ASN A 30 -9.59 2.39 10.38
C ASN A 30 -9.21 2.49 8.90
N CYS A 31 -10.24 2.61 8.07
CA CYS A 31 -10.13 2.92 6.65
C CYS A 31 -10.63 4.36 6.45
N ASN A 32 -9.86 5.23 5.79
CA ASN A 32 -10.05 6.69 5.59
C ASN A 32 -9.16 7.64 6.40
N LYS A 33 -7.85 7.46 6.32
CA LYS A 33 -6.94 8.60 6.49
C LYS A 33 -6.27 8.84 5.14
N MET A 34 -6.72 9.85 4.38
CA MET A 34 -5.90 10.38 3.28
C MET A 34 -4.58 10.83 3.90
N LEU A 35 -3.52 10.09 3.62
CA LEU A 35 -2.18 10.39 4.12
C LEU A 35 -1.41 11.10 3.02
N GLY A 36 -1.43 12.43 3.03
CA GLY A 36 -0.88 13.22 1.94
C GLY A 36 -1.62 12.92 0.63
N ASN A 37 -0.85 12.58 -0.42
CA ASN A 37 -1.40 12.19 -1.73
C ASN A 37 -1.59 10.66 -1.90
N ILE A 38 -1.69 9.89 -0.80
CA ILE A 38 -2.04 8.46 -0.85
C ILE A 38 -3.56 8.31 -0.81
N ASP A 39 -4.12 7.62 -1.80
CA ASP A 39 -5.57 7.53 -2.01
C ASP A 39 -6.30 6.71 -0.94
N PHE A 40 -5.69 5.61 -0.48
CA PHE A 40 -6.32 4.70 0.47
C PHE A 40 -5.34 4.21 1.52
N CYS A 41 -5.78 4.22 2.78
CA CYS A 41 -4.98 3.73 3.90
C CYS A 41 -5.84 2.86 4.84
N VAL A 42 -5.24 1.76 5.30
CA VAL A 42 -5.81 0.88 6.32
C VAL A 42 -4.87 0.87 7.51
N SER A 43 -5.41 1.16 8.68
CA SER A 43 -4.64 1.23 9.94
C SER A 43 -5.44 0.67 11.11
N TYR A 44 -4.76 0.47 12.24
CA TYR A 44 -5.38 0.15 13.52
C TYR A 44 -4.84 1.10 14.58
N THR A 45 -5.74 1.71 15.36
CA THR A 45 -5.35 2.59 16.46
C THR A 45 -5.22 1.80 17.75
N ILE A 46 -4.01 1.78 18.31
CA ILE A 46 -3.77 1.26 19.65
C ILE A 46 -4.26 2.32 20.65
N GLN A 47 -5.46 2.15 21.18
CA GLN A 47 -6.10 3.13 22.07
C GLN A 47 -5.24 3.48 23.30
N SER A 48 -4.48 2.52 23.83
CA SER A 48 -3.64 2.74 25.01
C SER A 48 -2.40 3.61 24.75
N LEU A 49 -2.01 3.80 23.49
CA LEU A 49 -0.79 4.51 23.09
C LEU A 49 -1.06 5.69 22.15
N TYR A 50 -2.32 5.92 21.75
CA TYR A 50 -2.68 6.88 20.68
C TYR A 50 -1.85 6.70 19.39
N HIS A 51 -1.37 5.47 19.14
CA HIS A 51 -0.49 5.15 18.03
C HIS A 51 -1.23 4.36 16.96
N ASN A 52 -0.94 4.67 15.70
CA ASN A 52 -1.48 3.93 14.57
C ASN A 52 -0.48 2.89 14.08
N ILE A 53 -0.94 1.66 13.91
CA ILE A 53 -0.28 0.64 13.10
C ILE A 53 -0.82 0.80 11.68
N ASN A 54 0.05 1.13 10.73
CA ASN A 54 -0.31 1.19 9.32
C ASN A 54 -0.20 -0.22 8.72
N PHE A 55 -1.26 -0.70 8.09
CA PHE A 55 -1.26 -2.00 7.41
C PHE A 55 -1.11 -1.86 5.90
N LEU A 56 -1.79 -0.87 5.31
CA LEU A 56 -1.79 -0.65 3.87
C LEU A 56 -1.76 0.84 3.55
N TRP A 57 -0.90 1.20 2.61
CA TRP A 57 -1.02 2.40 1.79
C TRP A 57 -1.26 1.96 0.35
N ALA A 58 -2.22 2.57 -0.33
CA ALA A 58 -2.59 2.14 -1.68
C ALA A 58 -2.97 3.30 -2.60
N GLU A 59 -2.66 3.11 -3.88
CA GLU A 59 -3.16 3.92 -5.00
C GLU A 59 -4.45 3.28 -5.55
N ALA A 60 -5.45 4.11 -5.82
CA ALA A 60 -6.70 3.67 -6.42
C ALA A 60 -6.78 4.19 -7.86
N LYS A 61 -7.38 3.40 -8.77
CA LYS A 61 -7.72 3.84 -10.12
C LYS A 61 -9.18 3.56 -10.42
N LYS A 62 -9.79 4.47 -11.18
CA LYS A 62 -11.06 4.17 -11.88
C LYS A 62 -10.83 3.24 -13.07
N GLY A 63 -11.87 2.53 -13.48
CA GLY A 63 -11.82 1.63 -14.64
C GLY A 63 -10.97 0.38 -14.37
N ASN A 64 -10.60 -0.33 -15.42
CA ASN A 64 -9.74 -1.53 -15.36
C ASN A 64 -8.71 -1.55 -16.52
N ASP A 65 -8.52 -0.42 -17.20
CA ASP A 65 -7.60 -0.28 -18.35
C ASP A 65 -6.15 -0.03 -17.92
N LYS A 66 -5.92 0.30 -16.64
CA LYS A 66 -4.60 0.67 -16.12
C LYS A 66 -3.78 -0.55 -15.76
N ASP A 67 -2.48 -0.44 -16.03
CA ASP A 67 -1.52 -1.38 -15.47
C ASP A 67 -1.46 -1.17 -13.95
N ILE A 68 -1.64 -2.27 -13.22
CA ILE A 68 -1.61 -2.26 -11.77
C ILE A 68 -0.20 -1.98 -11.24
N ILE A 69 0.84 -2.35 -12.01
CA ILE A 69 2.23 -2.07 -11.68
C ILE A 69 2.52 -0.58 -11.83
N GLU A 70 2.01 0.06 -12.89
CA GLU A 70 2.12 1.53 -13.04
C GLU A 70 1.50 2.27 -11.84
N SER A 71 0.37 1.75 -11.34
CA SER A 71 -0.30 2.32 -10.17
C SER A 71 0.53 2.13 -8.88
N LEU A 72 1.19 0.97 -8.71
CA LEU A 72 2.15 0.75 -7.62
C LEU A 72 3.38 1.66 -7.75
N ILE A 73 3.90 1.88 -8.96
CA ILE A 73 5.00 2.80 -9.23
C ILE A 73 4.61 4.21 -8.82
N GLN A 74 3.41 4.66 -9.20
CA GLN A 74 2.90 5.97 -8.80
C GLN A 74 2.89 6.12 -7.27
N LEU A 75 2.39 5.12 -6.55
CA LEU A 75 2.39 5.12 -5.08
C LEU A 75 3.82 5.26 -4.50
N ILE A 76 4.77 4.46 -5.00
CA ILE A 76 6.16 4.49 -4.51
C ILE A 76 6.82 5.84 -4.78
N LEU A 77 6.61 6.41 -5.97
CA LEU A 77 7.11 7.75 -6.31
C LEU A 77 6.50 8.82 -5.39
N THR A 78 5.21 8.74 -5.11
CA THR A 78 4.52 9.65 -4.16
C THR A 78 5.13 9.53 -2.76
N ILE A 79 5.27 8.32 -2.23
CA ILE A 79 5.84 8.08 -0.88
C ILE A 79 7.26 8.65 -0.77
N GLY A 80 8.13 8.39 -1.75
CA GLY A 80 9.52 8.85 -1.68
C GLY A 80 9.68 10.34 -1.94
N LYS A 81 8.84 10.94 -2.79
CA LYS A 81 8.81 12.39 -3.01
C LYS A 81 8.35 13.15 -1.76
N GLU A 82 7.31 12.64 -1.09
CA GLU A 82 6.76 13.25 0.13
C GLU A 82 7.52 12.86 1.39
N LYS A 83 8.37 11.83 1.30
CA LYS A 83 9.07 11.22 2.43
C LYS A 83 8.11 10.80 3.54
N THR A 84 6.95 10.24 3.19
CA THR A 84 5.87 9.90 4.14
C THR A 84 6.38 9.08 5.35
N TYR A 85 7.41 8.26 5.15
CA TYR A 85 8.08 7.47 6.17
C TYR A 85 8.84 8.28 7.25
N SER A 86 9.03 9.60 7.09
CA SER A 86 9.69 10.44 8.10
C SER A 86 8.77 10.82 9.25
N ASP A 87 7.46 10.86 9.01
CA ASP A 87 6.46 11.29 9.98
C ASP A 87 5.46 10.17 10.34
N GLU A 88 5.29 9.18 9.47
CA GLU A 88 4.44 8.01 9.72
C GLU A 88 5.26 6.72 9.62
N LEU A 89 4.96 5.73 10.46
CA LEU A 89 5.60 4.42 10.28
C LEU A 89 5.14 3.79 8.96
N PRO A 90 6.07 3.21 8.20
CA PRO A 90 5.71 2.48 6.99
C PRO A 90 4.69 1.37 7.25
N PRO A 91 3.82 1.07 6.28
CA PRO A 91 2.80 0.04 6.41
C PRO A 91 3.41 -1.36 6.27
N ALA A 92 2.66 -2.39 6.64
CA ALA A 92 3.02 -3.77 6.31
C ALA A 92 3.04 -4.01 4.78
N PHE A 93 2.09 -3.40 4.07
CA PHE A 93 1.91 -3.56 2.63
C PHE A 93 1.78 -2.20 1.93
N LEU A 94 2.32 -2.12 0.71
CA LEU A 94 1.82 -1.22 -0.31
C LEU A 94 0.80 -1.95 -1.19
N GLY A 95 -0.08 -1.21 -1.84
CA GLY A 95 -1.02 -1.81 -2.79
C GLY A 95 -1.45 -0.88 -3.90
N ALA A 96 -2.11 -1.46 -4.88
CA ALA A 96 -2.84 -0.70 -5.89
C ALA A 96 -4.10 -1.46 -6.24
N PHE A 97 -5.17 -0.76 -6.59
CA PHE A 97 -6.41 -1.40 -7.00
C PHE A 97 -7.23 -0.57 -7.98
N ASP A 98 -8.08 -1.26 -8.73
CA ASP A 98 -8.97 -0.67 -9.72
C ASP A 98 -10.38 -1.29 -9.65
N CYS A 99 -11.21 -1.20 -10.70
CA CYS A 99 -12.55 -1.80 -10.69
C CYS A 99 -12.55 -3.34 -10.73
N GLU A 100 -11.43 -3.99 -11.05
CA GLU A 100 -11.35 -5.42 -11.33
C GLU A 100 -10.51 -6.19 -10.31
N LYS A 101 -9.41 -5.59 -9.84
CA LYS A 101 -8.34 -6.30 -9.14
C LYS A 101 -7.65 -5.43 -8.08
N ILE A 102 -6.98 -6.09 -7.15
CA ILE A 102 -6.10 -5.47 -6.15
C ILE A 102 -4.77 -6.23 -6.08
N ALA A 103 -3.68 -5.48 -6.01
CA ALA A 103 -2.34 -5.99 -5.81
C ALA A 103 -1.76 -5.54 -4.47
N PHE A 104 -0.94 -6.39 -3.85
CA PHE A 104 -0.19 -6.06 -2.64
C PHE A 104 1.30 -6.33 -2.84
N ILE A 105 2.13 -5.51 -2.20
CA ILE A 105 3.58 -5.70 -2.06
C ILE A 105 3.92 -5.53 -0.59
N GLU A 106 4.68 -6.47 -0.03
CA GLU A 106 5.22 -6.30 1.32
C GLU A 106 6.23 -5.15 1.33
N TYR A 107 6.04 -4.13 2.18
CA TYR A 107 6.87 -2.92 2.17
C TYR A 107 8.36 -3.22 2.35
N HIS A 108 8.70 -4.18 3.21
CA HIS A 108 10.09 -4.51 3.54
C HIS A 108 10.90 -5.02 2.33
N GLU A 109 10.25 -5.61 1.31
CA GLU A 109 10.93 -6.09 0.09
C GLU A 109 11.48 -4.93 -0.73
N ILE A 110 10.73 -3.83 -0.81
CA ILE A 110 11.07 -2.64 -1.59
C ILE A 110 11.66 -1.51 -0.74
N GLN A 111 11.81 -1.72 0.58
CA GLN A 111 12.28 -0.68 1.50
C GLN A 111 13.63 -0.09 1.05
N HIS A 112 14.48 -0.93 0.46
CA HIS A 112 15.80 -0.54 0.00
C HIS A 112 15.77 0.53 -1.10
N ILE A 113 14.71 0.61 -1.91
CA ILE A 113 14.52 1.64 -2.95
C ILE A 113 14.52 3.03 -2.31
N PHE A 114 13.82 3.21 -1.18
CA PHE A 114 13.75 4.50 -0.48
C PHE A 114 15.08 4.98 0.09
N SER A 115 16.09 4.11 0.14
CA SER A 115 17.45 4.43 0.61
C SER A 115 18.46 4.66 -0.51
N GLN A 116 18.07 4.50 -1.78
CA GLN A 116 18.94 4.73 -2.93
C GLN A 116 19.30 6.21 -3.06
N ASN A 117 20.59 6.52 -3.17
CA ASN A 117 21.07 7.90 -3.22
C ASN A 117 20.88 8.56 -4.60
N ASP A 118 20.88 7.77 -5.67
CA ASP A 118 20.83 8.22 -7.07
C ASP A 118 19.43 8.09 -7.69
N PHE A 119 18.40 7.89 -6.88
CA PHE A 119 17.02 7.75 -7.33
C PHE A 119 16.34 9.13 -7.48
N ASN A 120 15.82 9.45 -8.67
CA ASN A 120 15.12 10.70 -8.91
C ASN A 120 13.62 10.62 -8.58
N TRP A 121 13.24 11.09 -7.39
CA TRP A 121 11.84 11.14 -6.92
C TRP A 121 10.93 12.14 -7.67
N ASN A 122 11.47 12.94 -8.58
CA ASN A 122 10.68 13.92 -9.37
C ASN A 122 10.29 13.39 -10.76
N VAL A 123 10.63 12.15 -11.09
CA VAL A 123 10.18 11.51 -12.33
C VAL A 123 8.66 11.42 -12.36
N ALA A 124 8.06 11.79 -13.48
CA ALA A 124 6.62 11.62 -13.67
C ALA A 124 6.28 10.12 -13.79
N PRO A 125 5.24 9.62 -13.10
CA PRO A 125 4.83 8.21 -13.19
C PRO A 125 4.56 7.74 -14.64
N SER A 126 4.12 8.65 -15.51
CA SER A 126 3.88 8.39 -16.93
C SER A 126 5.14 8.37 -17.81
N ASN A 127 6.33 8.64 -17.26
CA ASN A 127 7.59 8.58 -18.02
C ASN A 127 8.20 7.18 -17.93
N HIS A 128 7.71 6.28 -18.80
CA HIS A 128 8.09 4.87 -18.81
C HIS A 128 9.54 4.65 -19.30
N GLU A 129 10.18 5.68 -19.87
CA GLU A 129 11.55 5.59 -20.37
C GLU A 129 12.62 5.86 -19.31
N SER A 130 12.22 6.44 -18.17
CA SER A 130 13.13 6.74 -17.06
C SER A 130 13.78 5.49 -16.48
N LYS A 131 14.98 5.65 -15.91
CA LYS A 131 15.70 4.58 -15.21
C LYS A 131 14.88 4.10 -14.00
N GLU A 132 14.32 5.05 -13.25
CA GLU A 132 13.50 4.82 -12.06
C GLU A 132 12.28 3.95 -12.38
N PHE A 133 11.53 4.31 -13.43
CA PHE A 133 10.35 3.55 -13.84
C PHE A 133 10.74 2.13 -14.25
N LYS A 134 11.75 1.96 -15.11
CA LYS A 134 12.20 0.64 -15.57
C LYS A 134 12.67 -0.25 -14.42
N GLN A 135 13.42 0.31 -13.47
CA GLN A 135 13.85 -0.39 -12.28
C GLN A 135 12.65 -0.86 -11.44
N LEU A 136 11.75 0.07 -11.09
CA LEU A 136 10.57 -0.26 -10.28
C LEU A 136 9.67 -1.28 -10.98
N TYR A 137 9.41 -1.11 -12.27
CA TYR A 137 8.55 -2.01 -13.05
C TYR A 137 9.08 -3.44 -13.01
N SER A 138 10.37 -3.63 -13.30
CA SER A 138 11.00 -4.95 -13.31
C SER A 138 10.93 -5.63 -11.94
N GLU A 139 11.19 -4.87 -10.87
CA GLU A 139 11.22 -5.41 -9.51
C GLU A 139 9.81 -5.77 -9.01
N LEU A 140 8.84 -4.87 -9.23
CA LEU A 140 7.45 -5.08 -8.84
C LEU A 140 6.80 -6.22 -9.62
N GLN A 141 7.05 -6.34 -10.93
CA GLN A 141 6.61 -7.48 -11.73
C GLN A 141 7.12 -8.79 -11.13
N SER A 142 8.41 -8.88 -10.84
CA SER A 142 9.01 -10.08 -10.23
C SER A 142 8.41 -10.41 -8.85
N LEU A 143 8.11 -9.40 -8.04
CA LEU A 143 7.50 -9.59 -6.72
C LEU A 143 6.05 -10.08 -6.83
N LEU A 144 5.23 -9.50 -7.72
CA LEU A 144 3.85 -9.94 -7.93
C LEU A 144 3.78 -11.37 -8.46
N ASP A 145 4.63 -11.71 -9.44
CA ASP A 145 4.66 -13.05 -10.03
C ASP A 145 5.11 -14.12 -9.03
N SER A 146 6.11 -13.82 -8.21
CA SER A 146 6.66 -14.77 -7.24
C SER A 146 5.75 -14.98 -6.03
N LYS A 147 5.09 -13.92 -5.53
CA LYS A 147 4.27 -13.99 -4.30
C LYS A 147 2.78 -14.19 -4.57
N LYS A 148 2.33 -14.10 -5.83
CA LYS A 148 0.91 -14.22 -6.23
C LYS A 148 0.01 -13.28 -5.42
N MET A 149 0.45 -12.04 -5.24
CA MET A 149 -0.27 -11.02 -4.47
C MET A 149 -1.16 -10.14 -5.34
N LEU A 150 -1.59 -10.65 -6.49
CA LEU A 150 -2.59 -10.04 -7.36
C LEU A 150 -3.88 -10.85 -7.26
N PHE A 151 -4.98 -10.19 -6.90
CA PHE A 151 -6.28 -10.81 -6.69
C PHE A 151 -7.32 -10.15 -7.59
N TYR A 152 -8.02 -10.96 -8.38
CA TYR A 152 -9.15 -10.51 -9.18
C TYR A 152 -10.44 -10.65 -8.35
N TYR A 153 -11.24 -9.58 -8.23
CA TYR A 153 -12.39 -9.59 -7.31
C TYR A 153 -13.44 -10.65 -7.63
N GLU A 154 -13.60 -11.01 -8.90
CA GLU A 154 -14.56 -12.03 -9.32
C GLU A 154 -14.06 -13.45 -9.04
N ALA A 155 -12.80 -13.74 -9.38
CA ALA A 155 -12.22 -15.07 -9.23
C ALA A 155 -11.74 -15.37 -7.80
N ASP A 156 -11.17 -14.37 -7.13
CA ASP A 156 -10.37 -14.54 -5.91
C ASP A 156 -11.03 -13.94 -4.66
N SER A 157 -12.29 -13.50 -4.72
CA SER A 157 -12.97 -12.78 -3.62
C SER A 157 -12.78 -13.45 -2.25
N LYS A 158 -12.95 -14.77 -2.19
CA LYS A 158 -12.82 -15.54 -0.95
C LYS A 158 -11.37 -15.57 -0.46
N ILE A 159 -10.42 -15.82 -1.36
CA ILE A 159 -8.99 -15.90 -1.05
C ILE A 159 -8.48 -14.52 -0.59
N LEU A 160 -8.94 -13.44 -1.23
CA LEU A 160 -8.63 -12.07 -0.84
C LEU A 160 -9.14 -11.75 0.58
N LYS A 161 -10.36 -12.17 0.94
CA LYS A 161 -10.87 -12.01 2.30
C LYS A 161 -10.04 -12.77 3.33
N GLU A 162 -9.69 -14.02 3.03
CA GLU A 162 -8.82 -14.84 3.89
C GLU A 162 -7.42 -14.22 4.04
N PHE A 163 -6.87 -13.65 2.97
CA PHE A 163 -5.61 -12.91 2.99
C PHE A 163 -5.70 -11.70 3.92
N ILE A 164 -6.75 -10.88 3.81
CA ILE A 164 -6.94 -9.69 4.65
C ILE A 164 -7.11 -10.10 6.12
N GLU A 165 -7.95 -11.09 6.41
CA GLU A 165 -8.17 -11.58 7.79
C GLU A 165 -6.87 -12.09 8.44
N SER A 166 -5.99 -12.71 7.65
CA SER A 166 -4.74 -13.29 8.15
C SER A 166 -3.61 -12.27 8.29
N ASN A 167 -3.63 -11.19 7.50
CA ASN A 167 -2.51 -10.24 7.41
C ASN A 167 -2.80 -8.86 8.03
N PHE A 168 -4.05 -8.44 8.13
CA PHE A 168 -4.41 -7.13 8.69
C PHE A 168 -4.71 -7.27 10.17
N VAL A 169 -3.71 -7.78 10.91
CA VAL A 169 -3.74 -8.05 12.36
C VAL A 169 -2.48 -7.50 13.02
N ILE A 170 -2.61 -7.03 14.26
CA ILE A 170 -1.49 -6.44 15.02
C ILE A 170 -0.32 -7.42 15.26
N THR A 171 -0.57 -8.72 15.12
CA THR A 171 0.43 -9.80 15.25
C THR A 171 1.15 -10.12 13.94
N ASN A 172 0.85 -9.41 12.83
CA ASN A 172 1.48 -9.66 11.54
C ASN A 172 3.01 -9.52 11.65
N LYS A 173 3.74 -10.56 11.23
CA LYS A 173 5.20 -10.62 11.26
C LYS A 173 5.86 -9.58 10.35
N ASN A 174 5.20 -9.16 9.27
CA ASN A 174 5.73 -8.16 8.33
C ASN A 174 5.92 -6.79 9.00
N LEU A 175 5.12 -6.45 10.01
CA LEU A 175 5.33 -5.25 10.81
C LEU A 175 6.70 -5.22 11.50
N LYS A 176 7.26 -6.39 11.82
CA LYS A 176 8.57 -6.54 12.48
C LYS A 176 9.74 -6.67 11.50
N LYS A 177 9.46 -6.83 10.20
CA LYS A 177 10.49 -6.95 9.16
C LYS A 177 10.97 -5.60 8.63
N ILE A 178 10.21 -4.53 8.89
CA ILE A 178 10.60 -3.16 8.52
C ILE A 178 11.87 -2.82 9.29
N GLN A 179 12.97 -2.61 8.57
CA GLN A 179 14.26 -2.31 9.16
C GLN A 179 14.32 -0.84 9.60
N ILE A 180 15.01 -0.54 10.70
CA ILE A 180 15.25 0.85 11.10
C ILE A 180 16.40 1.40 10.24
N ASP A 181 16.18 2.53 9.60
CA ASP A 181 17.17 3.23 8.78
C ASP A 181 17.07 4.75 8.96
N LYS A 182 17.94 5.50 8.25
CA LYS A 182 17.98 6.98 8.32
C LYS A 182 16.64 7.65 7.97
N ASN A 183 15.79 6.97 7.19
CA ASN A 183 14.57 7.53 6.65
C ASN A 183 13.42 7.39 7.65
N ASN A 184 13.33 6.27 8.36
CA ASN A 184 12.26 6.02 9.34
C ASN A 184 12.69 6.18 10.80
N PHE A 185 13.98 6.41 11.09
CA PHE A 185 14.49 6.54 12.46
C PHE A 185 13.76 7.62 13.26
N ILE A 186 13.49 8.79 12.67
CA ILE A 186 12.82 9.89 13.38
C ILE A 186 11.38 9.50 13.75
N ALA A 187 10.63 8.89 12.84
CA ALA A 187 9.26 8.42 13.10
C ALA A 187 9.25 7.35 14.21
N ILE A 188 10.21 6.42 14.19
CA ILE A 188 10.34 5.38 15.21
C ILE A 188 10.76 5.97 16.56
N PHE A 189 11.75 6.85 16.56
CA PHE A 189 12.28 7.46 17.78
C PHE A 189 11.24 8.33 18.50
N ARG A 190 10.45 9.12 17.75
CA ARG A 190 9.35 9.90 18.32
C ARG A 190 8.37 9.01 19.09
N ARG A 191 8.05 7.83 18.58
CA ARG A 191 7.17 6.86 19.25
C ARG A 191 7.75 6.25 20.54
N TRP A 192 9.07 6.29 20.72
CA TRP A 192 9.69 5.85 21.98
C TRP A 192 9.74 6.93 23.04
N LEU A 193 9.61 8.21 22.66
CA LEU A 193 9.63 9.34 23.58
C LEU A 193 8.25 9.69 24.15
N GLU A 194 7.18 9.28 23.47
CA GLU A 194 5.78 9.42 23.90
C GLU A 194 5.37 8.32 24.89
#